data_AF-A0A848ELK0-F1
#
_entry.id   AF-A0A848ELK0-F1
#
_cell.length_a   1.000
_cell.length_b   1.000
_cell.length_c   1.000
_cell.angle_alpha   90.00
_cell.angle_beta   90.00
_cell.angle_gamma   90.00
#
_symmetry.space_group_name_H-M   'P 1'
#
loop_
_entity.id
_entity.type
_entity.pdbx_description
1 polymer ?
#
loop_
_entity_poly.entity_id
_entity_poly.type
_entity_poly.pdbx_seq_one_letter_code
_entity_poly.pdbx_strand_id
1 'polypeptide(L)'
;MNIREVYSQLKDYTGNLETTDFALFLLALTFSAAASFVYFSVQQEADDDGVVLSGEINSTENQKVIRFYNESAELMVEQSPEADFYIDLNRDGSADIQLNLDHDGKIRKDSRILDYRSGSYLLKFTYSDNANETEDHWLRPTEIKLLK
;
A
#
# COMPACT_ATOMS: atom_id res chain seq x y z
N MET A 1 12.58 27.38 -5.88
CA MET A 1 12.00 27.23 -7.22
C MET A 1 10.70 28.04 -7.26
N ASN A 2 10.59 29.01 -8.18
CA ASN A 2 9.45 29.93 -8.20
C ASN A 2 8.25 29.30 -8.92
N ILE A 3 7.03 29.51 -8.44
CA ILE A 3 5.80 28.95 -9.03
C ILE A 3 5.62 29.35 -10.50
N ARG A 4 6.21 30.49 -10.92
CA ARG A 4 6.22 30.94 -12.31
C ARG A 4 7.14 30.11 -13.21
N GLU A 5 8.24 29.59 -12.67
CA GLU A 5 9.16 28.71 -13.41
C GLU A 5 8.52 27.34 -13.65
N VAL A 6 7.81 26.82 -12.65
CA VAL A 6 7.03 25.58 -12.76
C VAL A 6 5.93 25.71 -13.83
N TYR A 7 5.22 26.85 -13.84
CA TYR A 7 4.18 27.11 -14.84
C TYR A 7 4.72 27.20 -16.27
N SER A 8 5.91 27.77 -16.46
CA SER A 8 6.52 27.87 -17.80
C SER A 8 6.97 26.52 -18.32
N GLN A 9 7.54 25.66 -17.45
CA GLN A 9 7.96 24.31 -17.82
C GLN A 9 6.78 23.40 -18.17
N LEU A 10 5.66 23.54 -17.44
CA LEU A 10 4.42 22.82 -17.76
C LEU A 10 3.84 23.26 -19.11
N LYS A 11 3.88 24.56 -19.42
CA LYS A 11 3.31 25.09 -20.67
C LYS A 11 4.03 24.56 -21.90
N ASP A 12 5.36 24.48 -21.87
CA ASP A 12 6.14 23.92 -22.97
C ASP A 12 5.92 22.40 -23.15
N TYR A 13 5.62 21.69 -22.07
CA TYR A 13 5.25 20.27 -22.13
C TYR A 13 3.86 20.04 -22.75
N THR A 14 2.91 20.96 -22.51
CA THR A 14 1.52 20.84 -23.00
C THR A 14 1.29 21.25 -24.44
N GLY A 15 2.28 21.85 -25.13
CA GLY A 15 2.12 22.35 -26.49
C GLY A 15 2.01 21.28 -27.58
N ASN A 16 2.32 20.01 -27.27
CA ASN A 16 2.46 18.92 -28.25
C ASN A 16 1.63 17.66 -27.92
N LEU A 17 0.68 17.73 -26.99
CA LEU A 17 -0.14 16.56 -26.62
C LEU A 17 -1.46 16.59 -27.40
N GLU A 18 -1.70 15.53 -28.18
CA GLU A 18 -3.00 15.31 -28.81
C GLU A 18 -4.09 15.14 -27.75
N THR A 19 -5.29 15.61 -28.06
CA THR A 19 -6.45 15.73 -27.15
C THR A 19 -6.84 14.44 -26.39
N THR A 20 -6.37 13.29 -26.86
CA THR A 20 -6.57 11.96 -26.25
C THR A 20 -5.72 11.75 -25.00
N ASP A 21 -4.52 12.33 -24.94
CA ASP A 21 -3.57 12.12 -23.83
C ASP A 21 -3.92 12.97 -22.60
N PHE A 22 -4.54 14.14 -22.83
CA PHE A 22 -4.97 15.03 -21.75
C PHE A 22 -6.17 14.48 -20.96
N ALA A 23 -7.04 13.72 -21.64
CA ALA A 23 -8.18 13.06 -20.99
C ALA A 23 -7.74 11.89 -20.11
N LEU A 24 -6.73 11.11 -20.54
CA LEU A 24 -6.13 10.03 -19.75
C LEU A 24 -5.37 10.57 -18.53
N PHE A 25 -4.65 11.68 -18.68
CA PHE A 25 -3.95 12.32 -17.57
C PHE A 25 -4.92 12.89 -16.51
N LEU A 26 -6.04 13.49 -16.91
CA LEU A 26 -7.08 13.98 -15.98
C LEU A 26 -7.91 12.84 -15.36
N LEU A 27 -8.10 11.71 -16.06
CA LEU A 27 -8.74 10.52 -15.48
C LEU A 27 -7.85 9.90 -14.39
N ALA A 28 -6.53 9.85 -14.60
CA ALA A 28 -5.58 9.39 -13.59
C ALA A 28 -5.50 10.32 -12.36
N LEU A 29 -5.68 11.64 -12.56
CA LEU A 29 -5.62 12.63 -11.48
C LEU A 29 -6.93 12.79 -10.70
N THR A 30 -8.07 12.35 -11.23
CA THR A 30 -9.36 12.45 -10.53
C THR A 30 -9.70 11.23 -9.68
N PHE A 31 -9.06 10.07 -9.92
CA PHE A 31 -9.15 8.93 -8.99
C PHE A 31 -8.27 9.07 -7.74
N SER A 32 -7.26 9.96 -7.72
CA SER A 32 -6.46 10.18 -6.49
C SER A 32 -7.13 11.11 -5.46
N ALA A 33 -8.17 11.85 -5.83
CA ALA A 33 -8.80 12.84 -4.94
C ALA A 33 -10.13 12.39 -4.30
N ALA A 34 -10.78 11.34 -4.81
CA ALA A 34 -12.06 10.86 -4.26
C ALA A 34 -11.89 9.87 -3.08
N ALA A 35 -10.73 9.24 -2.93
CA ALA A 35 -10.42 8.42 -1.75
C ALA A 35 -10.07 9.26 -0.51
N SER A 36 -9.72 10.54 -0.69
CA SER A 36 -9.28 11.41 0.41
C SER A 36 -10.42 11.93 1.30
N PHE A 37 -11.70 11.76 0.92
CA PHE A 37 -12.83 12.32 1.69
C PHE A 37 -13.63 11.31 2.53
N VAL A 38 -13.31 10.01 2.47
CA VAL A 38 -13.93 9.00 3.36
C VAL A 38 -13.02 8.64 4.55
N TYR A 39 -11.72 8.97 4.49
CA TYR A 39 -10.77 8.64 5.55
C TYR A 39 -10.75 9.60 6.75
N PHE A 40 -11.57 10.67 6.73
CA PHE A 40 -11.63 11.64 7.82
C PHE A 40 -12.74 11.35 8.86
N SER A 41 -13.55 10.31 8.68
CA SER A 41 -14.68 9.99 9.57
C SER A 41 -14.57 8.68 10.36
N VAL A 42 -13.37 8.08 10.43
CA VAL A 42 -13.07 7.03 11.43
C VAL A 42 -11.87 7.45 12.28
N GLN A 43 -11.91 8.69 12.77
CA GLN A 43 -11.47 8.97 14.14
C GLN A 43 -12.68 8.73 15.04
N GLN A 44 -12.95 7.47 15.32
CA GLN A 44 -13.77 7.11 16.47
C GLN A 44 -12.88 6.27 17.37
N GLU A 45 -12.56 6.88 18.51
CA GLU A 45 -11.85 6.34 19.65
C GLU A 45 -12.21 4.86 19.88
N ALA A 46 -11.22 4.00 19.73
CA ALA A 46 -11.10 2.83 20.56
C ALA A 46 -9.78 2.99 21.30
N ASP A 47 -9.90 3.27 22.58
CA ASP A 47 -8.87 3.19 23.61
C ASP A 47 -8.45 1.71 23.78
N ASP A 48 -7.95 1.14 22.69
CA ASP A 48 -7.46 -0.23 22.63
C ASP A 48 -6.04 -0.13 22.09
N ASP A 49 -5.05 -0.32 22.97
CA ASP A 49 -3.66 -0.67 22.63
C ASP A 49 -3.55 -2.01 21.86
N GLY A 50 -4.65 -2.40 21.20
CA GLY A 50 -4.92 -3.67 20.60
C GLY A 50 -4.24 -3.84 19.25
N VAL A 51 -3.96 -5.10 18.95
CA VAL A 51 -3.43 -5.55 17.67
C VAL A 51 -4.60 -5.85 16.74
N VAL A 52 -4.67 -5.16 15.61
CA VAL A 52 -5.66 -5.35 14.55
C VAL A 52 -4.95 -5.68 13.24
N LEU A 53 -4.99 -6.95 12.86
CA LEU A 53 -4.36 -7.52 11.66
C LEU A 53 -5.39 -8.13 10.69
N SER A 54 -6.65 -7.72 10.71
CA SER A 54 -7.71 -8.53 10.13
C SER A 54 -7.71 -8.57 8.59
N GLY A 55 -7.92 -9.78 8.05
CA GLY A 55 -8.30 -10.05 6.66
C GLY A 55 -7.14 -10.24 5.68
N GLU A 56 -7.48 -10.53 4.43
CA GLU A 56 -6.54 -10.69 3.32
C GLU A 56 -6.33 -9.38 2.57
N ILE A 57 -5.21 -9.25 1.89
CA ILE A 57 -4.92 -8.22 0.90
C ILE A 57 -4.55 -8.93 -0.41
N ASN A 58 -5.05 -8.42 -1.53
CA ASN A 58 -4.91 -9.01 -2.87
C ASN A 58 -5.10 -7.91 -3.94
N SER A 59 -5.07 -8.24 -5.23
CA SER A 59 -5.26 -7.24 -6.30
C SER A 59 -6.61 -6.49 -6.27
N THR A 60 -7.66 -7.08 -5.66
CA THR A 60 -8.99 -6.44 -5.51
C THR A 60 -9.05 -5.53 -4.29
N GLU A 61 -8.62 -6.04 -3.13
CA GLU A 61 -8.39 -5.25 -1.91
C GLU A 61 -6.90 -4.96 -1.81
N ASN A 62 -6.40 -4.01 -2.60
CA ASN A 62 -4.97 -3.80 -2.83
C ASN A 62 -4.26 -2.91 -1.80
N GLN A 63 -5.00 -2.42 -0.80
CA GLN A 63 -4.47 -1.63 0.30
C GLN A 63 -5.18 -2.00 1.60
N LYS A 64 -4.42 -2.12 2.69
CA LYS A 64 -4.98 -2.47 3.99
C LYS A 64 -4.16 -1.91 5.15
N VAL A 65 -4.83 -1.21 6.07
CA VAL A 65 -4.18 -0.70 7.28
C VAL A 65 -4.24 -1.73 8.40
N ILE A 66 -3.07 -2.06 8.96
CA ILE A 66 -2.93 -2.79 10.21
C ILE A 66 -2.62 -1.80 11.35
N ARG A 67 -3.12 -2.08 12.56
CA ARG A 67 -2.88 -1.27 13.76
C ARG A 67 -2.29 -2.13 14.86
N PHE A 68 -1.32 -1.60 15.59
CA PHE A 68 -0.59 -2.35 16.62
C PHE A 68 0.12 -1.39 17.57
N TYR A 69 0.05 -1.60 18.88
CA TYR A 69 0.85 -0.86 19.87
C TYR A 69 0.85 0.67 19.68
N ASN A 70 -0.33 1.26 19.41
CA ASN A 70 -0.51 2.68 19.09
C ASN A 70 0.21 3.17 17.81
N GLU A 71 0.58 2.25 16.93
CA GLU A 71 1.14 2.48 15.60
C GLU A 71 0.22 1.89 14.53
N SER A 72 0.51 2.23 13.27
CA SER A 72 -0.17 1.65 12.12
C SER A 72 0.77 1.56 10.93
N ALA A 73 0.59 0.54 10.10
CA ALA A 73 1.23 0.41 8.80
C ALA A 73 0.19 0.07 7.74
N GLU A 74 0.48 0.38 6.48
CA GLU A 74 -0.34 0.00 5.33
C GLU A 74 0.35 -1.12 4.57
N LEU A 75 -0.38 -2.22 4.38
CA LEU A 75 -0.03 -3.26 3.42
C LEU A 75 -0.56 -2.82 2.06
N MET A 76 0.23 -3.03 1.00
CA MET A 76 -0.14 -2.68 -0.36
C MET A 76 0.18 -3.83 -1.32
N VAL A 77 -0.56 -3.90 -2.42
CA VAL A 77 -0.35 -4.84 -3.52
C VAL A 77 -0.32 -4.06 -4.82
N GLU A 78 0.71 -4.28 -5.63
CA GLU A 78 0.70 -3.78 -7.01
C GLU A 78 -0.21 -4.63 -7.88
N GLN A 79 -1.06 -3.96 -8.67
CA GLN A 79 -1.88 -4.61 -9.69
C GLN A 79 -0.99 -5.01 -10.87
N SER A 80 -0.29 -6.12 -10.70
CA SER A 80 0.67 -6.70 -11.65
C SER A 80 0.42 -8.20 -11.76
N PRO A 81 0.76 -8.83 -12.91
CA PRO A 81 0.65 -10.27 -13.06
C PRO A 81 1.51 -11.08 -12.08
N GLU A 82 2.60 -10.48 -11.62
CA GLU A 82 3.46 -10.96 -10.54
C GLU A 82 3.31 -9.94 -9.41
N ALA A 83 2.20 -10.00 -8.69
CA ALA A 83 1.89 -8.95 -7.73
C ALA A 83 2.91 -8.89 -6.60
N ASP A 84 3.57 -7.75 -6.54
CA ASP A 84 4.47 -7.40 -5.47
C ASP A 84 3.66 -6.88 -4.28
N PHE A 85 4.01 -7.37 -3.09
CA PHE A 85 3.43 -6.93 -1.83
C PHE A 85 4.40 -5.98 -1.14
N TYR A 86 3.85 -4.92 -0.56
CA TYR A 86 4.63 -3.88 0.08
C TYR A 86 4.08 -3.53 1.46
N ILE A 87 4.92 -2.93 2.28
CA ILE A 87 4.57 -2.31 3.54
C ILE A 87 5.00 -0.85 3.48
N ASP A 88 4.06 0.05 3.72
CA ASP A 88 4.28 1.46 4.00
C ASP A 88 4.07 1.67 5.50
N LEU A 89 5.16 1.97 6.21
CA LEU A 89 5.17 2.15 7.65
C LEU A 89 4.62 3.53 8.02
N ASN A 90 4.87 4.56 7.22
CA ASN A 90 4.55 5.95 7.57
C ASN A 90 3.22 6.45 6.95
N ARG A 91 2.64 5.65 6.05
CA ARG A 91 1.40 5.90 5.30
C ARG A 91 1.48 7.13 4.39
N ASP A 92 2.64 7.37 3.78
CA ASP A 92 2.88 8.45 2.82
C ASP A 92 2.62 8.04 1.36
N GLY A 93 2.25 6.78 1.14
CA GLY A 93 1.97 6.20 -0.18
C GLY A 93 3.21 5.67 -0.89
N SER A 94 4.37 5.66 -0.25
CA SER A 94 5.59 5.03 -0.75
C SER A 94 5.88 3.71 -0.06
N ALA A 95 6.42 2.75 -0.81
CA ALA A 95 6.80 1.47 -0.25
C ALA A 95 8.09 1.58 0.58
N ASP A 96 8.01 1.30 1.88
CA ASP A 96 9.19 1.20 2.75
C ASP A 96 9.84 -0.19 2.65
N ILE A 97 9.03 -1.24 2.53
CA ILE A 97 9.47 -2.64 2.50
C ILE A 97 8.76 -3.37 1.36
N GLN A 98 9.54 -3.93 0.44
CA GLN A 98 9.03 -4.91 -0.55
C GLN A 98 9.13 -6.33 0.01
N LEU A 99 8.07 -7.11 -0.19
CA LEU A 99 8.00 -8.51 0.18
C LEU A 99 8.30 -9.36 -1.06
N ASN A 100 9.53 -9.82 -1.18
CA ASN A 100 9.93 -10.76 -2.24
C ASN A 100 9.34 -12.15 -1.95
N LEU A 101 8.20 -12.46 -2.56
CA LEU A 101 7.46 -13.72 -2.37
C LEU A 101 7.52 -14.52 -3.68
N ASP A 102 7.84 -15.81 -3.61
CA ASP A 102 7.93 -16.62 -4.82
C ASP A 102 6.54 -16.97 -5.34
N HIS A 103 6.34 -16.85 -6.66
CA HIS A 103 5.14 -17.28 -7.37
C HIS A 103 5.22 -18.78 -7.71
N ASP A 104 4.96 -19.67 -6.74
CA ASP A 104 5.09 -21.11 -6.90
C ASP A 104 3.84 -21.93 -6.55
N GLY A 105 2.71 -21.27 -6.32
CA GLY A 105 1.43 -21.89 -6.00
C GLY A 105 1.37 -22.52 -4.60
N LYS A 106 2.30 -22.17 -3.71
CA LYS A 106 2.39 -22.75 -2.37
C LYS A 106 2.01 -21.74 -1.30
N ILE A 107 1.29 -22.24 -0.30
CA ILE A 107 1.06 -21.49 0.93
C ILE A 107 2.38 -21.37 1.70
N ARG A 108 2.82 -20.14 1.96
CA ARG A 108 4.06 -19.81 2.67
C ARG A 108 3.75 -19.00 3.93
N LYS A 109 4.49 -19.29 4.99
CA LYS A 109 4.51 -18.46 6.20
C LYS A 109 5.87 -17.78 6.27
N ASP A 110 5.86 -16.47 6.39
CA ASP A 110 7.08 -15.67 6.46
C ASP A 110 6.91 -14.55 7.49
N SER A 111 7.98 -13.81 7.74
CA SER A 111 8.02 -12.72 8.70
C SER A 111 8.96 -11.60 8.28
N ARG A 112 8.67 -10.38 8.71
CA ARG A 112 9.53 -9.21 8.52
C ARG A 112 9.66 -8.44 9.83
N ILE A 113 10.84 -7.85 10.02
CA ILE A 113 11.06 -6.88 11.09
C ILE A 113 10.65 -5.52 10.55
N LEU A 114 9.77 -4.84 11.28
CA LEU A 114 9.35 -3.47 11.02
C LEU A 114 10.07 -2.59 12.05
N ASP A 115 11.09 -1.85 11.63
CA ASP A 115 11.75 -0.86 12.48
C ASP A 115 11.02 0.47 12.32
N TYR A 116 10.20 0.84 13.31
CA TYR A 116 9.28 1.95 13.18
C TYR A 116 9.11 2.73 14.48
N ARG A 117 9.43 4.03 14.41
CA ARG A 117 9.22 5.04 15.47
C ARG A 117 9.55 4.55 16.88
N SER A 118 8.56 3.98 17.56
CA SER A 118 8.57 3.58 18.96
C SER A 118 9.24 2.23 19.24
N GLY A 119 9.56 1.44 18.21
CA GLY A 119 10.31 0.20 18.42
C GLY A 119 10.52 -0.67 17.18
N SER A 120 10.95 -1.89 17.42
CA SER A 120 11.06 -2.94 16.39
C SER A 120 9.95 -3.97 16.57
N TYR A 121 9.27 -4.32 15.49
CA TYR A 121 8.14 -5.27 15.51
C TYR A 121 8.40 -6.45 14.58
N LEU A 122 8.07 -7.67 15.01
CA LEU A 122 8.05 -8.84 14.14
C LEU A 122 6.64 -9.03 13.60
N LEU A 123 6.43 -8.73 12.32
CA LEU A 123 5.20 -9.06 11.59
C LEU A 123 5.34 -10.45 10.98
N LYS A 124 4.39 -11.35 11.27
CA LYS A 124 4.25 -12.65 10.59
C LYS A 124 3.03 -12.63 9.69
N PHE A 125 3.15 -13.24 8.52
CA PHE A 125 2.06 -13.33 7.55
C PHE A 125 2.05 -14.68 6.85
N THR A 126 0.90 -15.01 6.28
CA THR A 126 0.72 -16.12 5.35
C THR A 126 0.48 -15.55 3.96
N TYR A 127 1.15 -16.11 2.97
CA TYR A 127 0.98 -15.80 1.56
C TYR A 127 0.56 -17.06 0.82
N SER A 128 -0.27 -16.90 -0.21
CA SER A 128 -0.52 -17.94 -1.20
C SER A 128 -0.79 -17.30 -2.54
N ASP A 129 -0.52 -18.07 -3.57
CA ASP A 129 -0.80 -17.76 -4.95
C ASP A 129 -1.26 -19.02 -5.70
N ASN A 130 -1.57 -18.86 -6.98
CA ASN A 130 -1.73 -19.95 -7.93
C ASN A 130 -0.71 -19.76 -9.05
N ALA A 131 0.24 -20.69 -9.19
CA ALA A 131 1.34 -20.58 -10.17
C ALA A 131 0.90 -20.47 -11.65
N ASN A 132 -0.39 -20.68 -11.95
CA ASN A 132 -0.94 -20.58 -13.29
C ASN A 132 -1.85 -19.35 -13.48
N GLU A 133 -2.10 -18.58 -12.43
CA GLU A 133 -3.02 -17.44 -12.43
C GLU A 133 -2.35 -16.21 -11.82
N THR A 134 -2.42 -15.11 -12.55
CA THR A 134 -1.68 -13.89 -12.23
C THR A 134 -2.36 -13.03 -11.16
N GLU A 135 -3.66 -13.25 -10.91
CA GLU A 135 -4.48 -12.42 -10.02
C GLU A 135 -4.97 -13.15 -8.77
N ASP A 136 -4.64 -14.45 -8.62
CA ASP A 136 -5.05 -15.29 -7.49
C ASP A 136 -3.96 -15.35 -6.40
N HIS A 137 -3.44 -14.19 -6.01
CA HIS A 137 -2.49 -14.05 -4.92
C HIS A 137 -3.13 -13.32 -3.75
N TRP A 138 -2.79 -13.74 -2.53
CA TRP A 138 -3.22 -13.05 -1.32
C TRP A 138 -2.16 -13.11 -0.23
N LEU A 139 -2.17 -12.09 0.61
CA LEU A 139 -1.38 -12.03 1.83
C LEU A 139 -2.30 -11.78 3.02
N ARG A 140 -2.04 -12.45 4.13
CA ARG A 140 -2.77 -12.31 5.38
C ARG A 140 -1.78 -12.09 6.52
N PRO A 141 -1.74 -10.92 7.16
CA PRO A 141 -1.02 -10.76 8.41
C PRO A 141 -1.66 -11.65 9.49
N THR A 142 -0.83 -12.30 10.29
CA THR A 142 -1.25 -13.35 11.24
C THR A 142 -0.86 -13.06 12.68
N GLU A 143 0.26 -12.37 12.89
CA GLU A 143 0.77 -12.01 14.21
C GLU A 143 1.67 -10.79 14.07
N ILE A 144 1.66 -9.92 15.09
CA ILE A 144 2.68 -8.89 15.25
C ILE A 144 3.12 -8.87 16.71
N LYS A 145 4.43 -8.74 16.92
CA LYS A 145 5.03 -8.77 18.25
C LYS A 145 6.05 -7.65 18.41
N LEU A 146 5.90 -6.84 19.46
CA LEU A 146 6.95 -5.90 19.88
C LEU A 146 8.20 -6.68 20.32
N LEU A 147 9.34 -6.32 19.74
CA LEU A 147 10.62 -6.94 20.06
C LEU A 147 11.37 -6.14 21.11
N LYS A 148 11.53 -4.83 20.92
CA LYS A 148 12.18 -3.86 21.82
C LYS A 148 11.78 -2.44 21.47
#